data_AF-A0A1V4QQE3-F1
#
_entry.id   AF-A0A1V4QQE3-F1
#
_cell.length_a   1.000
_cell.length_b   1.000
_cell.length_c   1.000
_cell.angle_alpha   90.00
_cell.angle_beta   90.00
_cell.angle_gamma   90.00
#
_symmetry.space_group_name_H-M   'P 1'
#
loop_
_entity.id
_entity.type
_entity.pdbx_description
1 polymer ?
#
loop_
_entity_poly.entity_id
_entity_poly.type
_entity_poly.pdbx_seq_one_letter_code
_entity_poly.pdbx_strand_id
1 'polypeptide(L)'
;MPSCLEDKPEQMQDYQDFRQQARGVEQEYLELRKELCGAEAARYQDAADRSLQAKVDYLKKRLRGLEQQAPWLAADMPLDIAVWGH
;
A
#
# COMPACT_ATOMS: atom_id res chain seq x y z
N MET A 1 9.73 -25.38 -30.87
CA MET A 1 9.62 -24.77 -29.53
C MET A 1 8.55 -23.70 -29.64
N PRO A 2 7.36 -23.87 -29.03
CA PRO A 2 6.32 -22.86 -29.15
C PRO A 2 6.75 -21.64 -28.35
N SER A 3 6.62 -20.45 -28.95
CA SER A 3 6.96 -19.18 -28.34
C SER A 3 6.04 -18.92 -27.14
N CYS A 4 6.61 -18.86 -25.94
CA CYS A 4 6.02 -18.07 -24.85
C CYS A 4 5.88 -16.65 -25.38
N LEU A 5 4.65 -16.19 -25.67
CA LEU A 5 4.19 -14.80 -25.84
C LEU A 5 2.94 -14.80 -26.75
N GLU A 6 1.90 -15.51 -26.34
CA GLU A 6 0.55 -15.07 -26.70
C GLU A 6 0.11 -14.09 -25.61
N ASP A 7 0.76 -12.93 -25.56
CA ASP A 7 0.29 -11.78 -24.78
C ASP A 7 -1.07 -11.39 -25.36
N LYS A 8 -2.13 -11.89 -24.72
CA LYS A 8 -3.49 -11.52 -25.11
C LYS A 8 -3.66 -10.03 -24.79
N PRO A 9 -4.01 -9.18 -25.77
CA PRO A 9 -4.14 -7.73 -25.55
C PRO A 9 -5.14 -7.40 -24.44
N GLU A 10 -6.15 -8.26 -24.24
CA GLU A 10 -7.11 -8.19 -23.14
C GLU A 10 -6.46 -8.29 -21.75
N GLN A 11 -5.49 -9.21 -21.57
CA GLN A 11 -4.76 -9.35 -20.30
C GLN A 11 -3.86 -8.14 -20.02
N MET A 12 -3.32 -7.53 -21.08
CA MET A 12 -2.51 -6.31 -20.97
C MET A 12 -3.37 -5.08 -20.62
N GLN A 13 -4.62 -5.04 -21.10
CA GLN A 13 -5.59 -3.99 -20.79
C GLN A 13 -6.08 -4.09 -19.33
N ASP A 14 -6.48 -5.29 -18.89
CA ASP A 14 -6.92 -5.55 -17.52
C ASP A 14 -5.82 -5.20 -16.49
N TYR A 15 -4.57 -5.53 -16.84
CA TYR A 15 -3.40 -5.15 -16.05
C TYR A 15 -3.24 -3.62 -15.94
N GLN A 16 -3.37 -2.89 -17.05
CA GLN A 16 -3.22 -1.44 -17.05
C GLN A 16 -4.32 -0.75 -16.23
N ASP A 17 -5.56 -1.21 -16.36
CA ASP A 17 -6.71 -0.69 -15.62
C ASP A 17 -6.55 -0.96 -14.12
N PHE A 18 -6.12 -2.17 -13.75
CA PHE A 18 -5.80 -2.49 -12.37
C PHE A 18 -4.64 -1.64 -11.83
N ARG A 19 -3.55 -1.45 -12.59
CA ARG A 19 -2.44 -0.58 -12.17
C ARG A 19 -2.86 0.87 -12.00
N GLN A 20 -3.75 1.40 -12.84
CA GLN A 20 -4.29 2.75 -12.65
C GLN A 20 -5.09 2.86 -11.35
N GLN A 21 -5.94 1.87 -11.05
CA GLN A 21 -6.72 1.85 -9.82
C GLN A 21 -5.83 1.67 -8.58
N ALA A 22 -4.83 0.79 -8.64
CA ALA A 22 -3.91 0.50 -7.56
C ALA A 22 -3.04 1.71 -7.17
N ARG A 23 -2.65 2.57 -8.14
CA ARG A 23 -1.82 3.76 -7.88
C ARG A 23 -2.41 4.69 -6.83
N GLY A 24 -3.73 4.90 -6.84
CA GLY A 24 -4.39 5.77 -5.87
C GLY A 24 -4.24 5.23 -4.45
N VAL A 25 -4.43 3.92 -4.29
CA VAL A 25 -4.30 3.21 -3.02
C VAL A 25 -2.85 3.14 -2.55
N GLU A 26 -1.91 2.86 -3.45
CA GLU A 26 -0.46 2.87 -3.17
C GLU A 26 0.00 4.26 -2.69
N GLN A 27 -0.50 5.33 -3.32
CA GLN A 27 -0.20 6.70 -2.91
C GLN A 27 -0.79 7.03 -1.53
N GLU A 28 -2.06 6.71 -1.28
CA GLU A 28 -2.68 6.88 0.04
C GLU A 28 -1.88 6.16 1.13
N TYR A 29 -1.49 4.92 0.87
CA TYR A 29 -0.70 4.11 1.79
C TYR A 29 0.66 4.74 2.11
N LEU A 30 1.38 5.24 1.11
CA LEU A 30 2.67 5.91 1.30
C LEU A 30 2.53 7.21 2.10
N GLU A 31 1.51 8.02 1.82
CA GLU A 31 1.27 9.26 2.57
C GLU A 31 0.92 8.98 4.03
N LEU A 32 0.07 7.97 4.30
CA LEU A 32 -0.23 7.54 5.66
C LEU A 32 1.00 7.03 6.42
N ARG A 33 1.92 6.32 5.76
CA ARG A 33 3.20 5.89 6.37
C ARG A 33 4.09 7.07 6.72
N LYS A 34 4.18 8.08 5.85
CA LYS A 34 4.94 9.31 6.13
C LYS A 34 4.34 10.06 7.32
N GLU A 35 3.01 10.21 7.34
CA GLU A 35 2.31 10.89 8.43
C GLU A 35 2.48 10.15 9.76
N LEU A 36 2.40 8.81 9.75
CA LEU A 36 2.63 7.99 10.93
C LEU A 36 4.06 8.16 11.45
N CYS A 37 5.06 8.11 10.57
CA CYS A 37 6.46 8.34 10.94
C CYS A 37 6.65 9.71 11.62
N GLY A 38 6.06 10.77 11.05
CA GLY A 38 6.09 12.10 11.64
C GLY A 38 5.38 12.17 13.01
N ALA A 39 4.22 11.54 13.15
CA ALA A 39 3.48 11.51 14.41
C ALA A 39 4.21 10.70 15.50
N GLU A 40 4.85 9.60 15.15
CA GLU A 40 5.67 8.80 16.06
C GLU A 40 6.93 9.56 16.50
N ALA A 41 7.58 10.28 15.58
CA ALA A 41 8.73 11.14 15.92
C ALA A 41 8.33 12.30 16.84
N ALA A 42 7.19 12.96 16.58
CA ALA A 42 6.67 14.01 17.47
C ALA A 42 6.34 13.45 18.86
N ARG A 43 5.72 12.26 18.91
CA ARG A 43 5.42 11.59 20.18
C ARG A 43 6.66 11.14 20.93
N TYR A 44 7.73 10.79 20.24
CA TYR A 44 9.02 10.50 20.90
C TYR A 44 9.57 11.74 21.62
N GLN A 45 9.29 12.95 21.11
CA GLN A 45 9.68 14.20 21.74
C GLN A 45 8.75 14.58 22.90
N ASP A 46 7.45 14.29 22.79
CA ASP A 46 6.48 14.47 23.88
C ASP A 46 5.55 13.24 24.02
N ALA A 47 5.94 12.34 24.94
CA ALA A 47 5.22 11.10 25.18
C ALA A 47 3.92 11.29 25.98
N ALA A 48 3.72 12.45 26.61
CA ALA A 48 2.54 12.73 27.43
C ALA A 48 1.38 13.32 26.63
N ASP A 49 1.64 13.79 25.41
CA ASP A 49 0.62 14.34 24.52
C ASP A 49 -0.37 13.25 24.06
N ARG A 50 -1.55 13.28 24.68
CA ARG A 50 -2.67 12.37 24.37
C ARG A 50 -3.21 12.56 22.95
N SER A 51 -3.07 13.75 22.38
CA SER A 51 -3.51 14.01 21.00
C SER A 51 -2.60 13.30 19.99
N LEU A 52 -1.28 13.30 20.23
CA LEU A 52 -0.32 12.56 19.42
C LEU A 52 -0.51 11.05 19.55
N GLN A 53 -0.78 10.54 20.76
CA GLN A 53 -1.15 9.14 20.96
C GLN A 53 -2.37 8.76 20.12
N ALA A 54 -3.47 9.52 20.21
CA ALA A 54 -4.70 9.22 19.48
C ALA A 54 -4.48 9.28 17.96
N LYS A 55 -3.67 10.23 17.48
CA LYS A 55 -3.29 10.33 16.07
C LYS A 55 -2.51 9.10 15.59
N VAL A 56 -1.50 8.67 16.36
CA VAL A 56 -0.71 7.46 16.04
C VAL A 56 -1.61 6.22 15.98
N ASP A 57 -2.51 6.05 16.95
CA ASP A 57 -3.42 4.89 16.99
C ASP A 57 -4.39 4.88 15.81
N TYR A 58 -4.92 6.06 15.45
CA TYR A 58 -5.78 6.22 14.28
C TYR A 58 -5.05 5.84 12.98
N LEU A 59 -3.83 6.38 12.77
CA LEU A 59 -3.04 6.12 11.57
C LEU A 59 -2.67 4.64 11.44
N LYS A 60 -2.29 3.99 12.55
CA LYS A 60 -2.03 2.53 12.59
C LYS A 60 -3.27 1.72 12.22
N LYS A 61 -4.44 2.11 12.73
CA LYS A 61 -5.71 1.44 12.40
C LYS A 61 -6.06 1.62 10.92
N ARG A 62 -5.86 2.82 10.36
CA ARG A 62 -6.12 3.10 8.95
C ARG A 62 -5.19 2.32 8.03
N LEU A 63 -3.89 2.28 8.33
CA LEU A 63 -2.90 1.49 7.58
C LEU A 63 -3.27 0.01 7.55
N ARG A 64 -3.59 -0.60 8.71
CA ARG A 64 -4.06 -2.00 8.74
C ARG A 64 -5.31 -2.21 7.89
N GLY A 65 -6.24 -1.25 7.88
CA GLY A 65 -7.44 -1.33 7.05
C GLY A 65 -7.10 -1.38 5.56
N LEU A 66 -6.12 -0.59 5.12
CA LEU A 66 -5.63 -0.62 3.74
C LEU A 66 -4.88 -1.92 3.44
N GLU A 67 -4.02 -2.40 4.34
CA GLU A 67 -3.29 -3.66 4.18
C GLU A 67 -4.24 -4.88 4.09
N GLN A 68 -5.38 -4.83 4.78
CA GLN A 68 -6.42 -5.87 4.68
C GLN A 68 -7.17 -5.83 3.34
N GLN A 69 -7.37 -4.64 2.78
CA GLN A 69 -8.05 -4.46 1.48
C GLN A 69 -7.12 -4.71 0.29
N ALA A 70 -5.84 -4.41 0.46
CA ALA A 70 -4.80 -4.48 -0.55
C ALA A 70 -3.53 -5.13 0.05
N PRO A 71 -3.49 -6.47 0.18
CA PRO A 71 -2.39 -7.19 0.85
C PRO A 71 -1.01 -6.97 0.22
N TRP A 72 -0.97 -6.63 -1.07
CA TRP A 72 0.27 -6.31 -1.79
C TRP A 72 0.99 -5.06 -1.25
N LEU A 73 0.30 -4.19 -0.51
CA LEU A 73 0.91 -3.00 0.11
C LEU A 73 1.85 -3.36 1.27
N ALA A 74 1.58 -4.48 1.94
CA ALA A 74 2.36 -4.98 3.07
C ALA A 74 3.36 -6.06 2.66
N ALA A 75 3.15 -6.69 1.50
CA ALA A 75 4.14 -7.55 0.90
C ALA A 75 5.34 -6.68 0.49
N ASP A 76 6.53 -7.00 0.98
CA ASP A 76 7.79 -6.33 0.59
C ASP A 76 8.20 -6.77 -0.84
N MET A 77 7.21 -6.80 -1.74
CA MET A 77 7.23 -7.43 -3.04
C MET A 77 6.40 -6.58 -4.02
N PRO A 78 6.88 -6.36 -5.26
CA PRO A 78 6.13 -5.64 -6.28
C PRO A 78 4.75 -6.25 -6.52
N LEU A 79 3.74 -5.38 -6.73
CA LEU A 79 2.35 -5.74 -6.99
C LEU A 79 2.20 -6.83 -8.06
N ASP A 80 3.00 -6.74 -9.11
CA ASP A 80 2.89 -7.62 -10.27
C ASP A 80 3.27 -9.07 -9.92
N ILE A 81 4.21 -9.25 -8.98
CA ILE A 81 4.61 -10.57 -8.46
C ILE A 81 3.57 -11.06 -7.43
N ALA A 82 3.02 -10.16 -6.62
CA ALA A 82 1.99 -10.49 -5.64
C ALA A 82 0.66 -10.96 -6.27
N VAL A 83 0.35 -10.47 -7.48
CA VAL A 83 -0.92 -10.76 -8.19
C VAL A 83 -0.75 -11.85 -9.26
N TRP A 84 0.37 -11.89 -9.98
CA TRP A 84 0.57 -12.80 -11.12
C TRP A 84 1.79 -13.71 -11.03
N GLY A 85 2.53 -13.72 -9.90
CA GLY A 85 3.75 -14.52 -9.72
C GLY A 85 3.55 -16.03 -9.51
N HIS A 86 2.43 -16.60 -9.99
CA HIS A 86 2.10 -18.02 -9.87
C HIS A 86 2.67 -18.87 -11.01
#